data_AF-A0A1F2SAC0-F1
#
_entry.id   AF-A0A1F2SAC0-F1
#
_cell.length_a   1.000
_cell.length_b   1.000
_cell.length_c   1.000
_cell.angle_alpha   90.00
_cell.angle_beta   90.00
_cell.angle_gamma   90.00
#
_symmetry.space_group_name_H-M   'P 1'
#
loop_
_entity.id
_entity.type
_entity.pdbx_description
1 polymer ?
#
loop_
_entity_poly.entity_id
_entity_poly.type
_entity_poly.pdbx_seq_one_letter_code
_entity_poly.pdbx_strand_id
1 'polypeptide(L)'
;MPATQVLSRPALAAYYERPAVRARIREYCGLGSGLSGTSVFLSAALPDTPIPSGWTLQPPLPTSVLDELLNRSADIFRSVWDRDSLLVCFDVDYLNADRLGHAFARPVEVFRMLEPTYQAVCGLLAHHGLSLLPVMTGRGYQFIGRMPLESAVVCRVAALAPGVPDWYATQDRRLPRWIDDRMSAVQTRAYVGSGLLLEHLAHQVVRRATPTSRIPLVLNGTNVGSGPGGREAVSLDLSFAGDPLDVRHVRVAFGGYQLHRLRPDLYGAEVGALDPLIAVPRGTLPLDELLRWHRSPAGAAALAESGRVPIPIVTEGLAALVDDYGRSSLARFHRDFHAVEPHAPAAWASTYDRLDLAALPPCVAAPLAAPHDLLLRPEHLQHVTRYLMSDGWAPRHIAGLVWSRYGKDFGWDDRWKRLSPRARAEFDVRVFAGMVATGLDRGVDFNCRSSQEKQLCPLTACQRDLRVNRDRLLVRWT
;
A
#
# COMPACT_ATOMS: atom_id res chain seq x y z
N MET A 1 3.16 -11.55 37.51
CA MET A 1 2.68 -11.52 36.12
C MET A 1 3.24 -12.74 35.42
N PRO A 2 2.41 -13.63 34.82
CA PRO A 2 2.92 -14.85 34.22
C PRO A 2 3.74 -14.48 32.98
N ALA A 3 4.92 -15.08 32.87
CA ALA A 3 5.84 -14.90 31.76
C ALA A 3 5.15 -15.30 30.45
N THR A 4 5.00 -14.33 29.55
CA THR A 4 4.58 -14.54 28.16
C THR A 4 5.54 -15.55 27.53
N GLN A 5 5.01 -16.72 27.17
CA GLN A 5 5.75 -17.79 26.49
C GLN A 5 6.31 -17.30 25.16
N VAL A 6 7.59 -17.60 24.97
CA VAL A 6 8.44 -17.24 23.84
C VAL A 6 8.20 -18.20 22.66
N LEU A 7 8.13 -17.70 21.44
CA LEU A 7 7.94 -18.44 20.20
C LEU A 7 9.20 -18.49 19.35
N SER A 8 10.01 -19.50 19.64
CA SER A 8 11.09 -19.94 18.75
C SER A 8 10.52 -20.46 17.41
N ARG A 9 11.37 -20.63 16.39
CA ARG A 9 11.01 -21.27 15.10
C ARG A 9 10.20 -22.59 15.26
N PRO A 10 10.51 -23.46 16.24
CA PRO A 10 9.66 -24.60 16.64
C PRO A 10 8.20 -24.25 16.96
N ALA A 11 7.92 -23.09 17.55
CA ALA A 11 6.58 -22.75 18.01
C ALA A 11 5.64 -22.31 16.88
N LEU A 12 6.16 -21.68 15.82
CA LEU A 12 5.37 -21.37 14.62
C LEU A 12 5.09 -22.63 13.78
N ALA A 13 6.04 -23.57 13.74
CA ALA A 13 5.83 -24.88 13.12
C ALA A 13 4.69 -25.64 13.82
N ALA A 14 4.76 -25.76 15.15
CA ALA A 14 3.71 -26.39 15.96
C ALA A 14 2.34 -25.68 15.85
N TYR A 15 2.34 -24.36 15.64
CA TYR A 15 1.12 -23.60 15.36
C TYR A 15 0.49 -24.00 14.02
N TYR A 16 1.28 -24.08 12.95
CA TYR A 16 0.78 -24.48 11.63
C TYR A 16 0.41 -25.96 11.53
N GLU A 17 0.85 -26.82 12.44
CA GLU A 17 0.37 -28.20 12.55
C GLU A 17 -1.11 -28.29 12.95
N ARG A 18 -1.67 -27.25 13.56
CA ARG A 18 -3.07 -27.26 14.00
C ARG A 18 -4.04 -27.26 12.80
N PRO A 19 -4.97 -28.24 12.72
CA PRO A 19 -5.89 -28.35 11.58
C PRO A 19 -6.75 -27.12 11.35
N ALA A 20 -7.24 -26.48 12.42
CA ALA A 20 -8.05 -25.27 12.33
C ALA A 20 -7.29 -24.10 11.68
N VAL A 21 -6.02 -23.91 12.04
CA VAL A 21 -5.15 -22.88 11.46
C VAL A 21 -4.98 -23.09 9.95
N ARG A 22 -4.63 -24.31 9.53
CA ARG A 22 -4.51 -24.64 8.09
C ARG A 22 -5.82 -24.44 7.35
N ALA A 23 -6.94 -24.86 7.95
CA ALA A 23 -8.26 -24.69 7.37
C ALA A 23 -8.60 -23.22 7.13
N ARG A 24 -8.25 -22.32 8.06
CA ARG A 24 -8.49 -20.89 7.92
C ARG A 24 -7.57 -20.21 6.91
N ILE A 25 -6.29 -20.58 6.86
CA ILE A 25 -5.35 -20.10 5.84
C ILE A 25 -5.83 -20.53 4.45
N ARG A 26 -6.22 -21.81 4.29
CA ARG A 26 -6.79 -22.33 3.03
C ARG A 26 -8.07 -21.60 2.64
N GLU A 27 -9.00 -21.40 3.59
CA GLU A 27 -10.25 -20.64 3.37
C GLU A 27 -9.96 -19.21 2.88
N TYR A 28 -9.02 -18.51 3.51
CA TYR A 28 -8.65 -17.15 3.14
C TYR A 28 -7.98 -17.07 1.76
N CYS A 29 -7.23 -18.11 1.38
CA CYS A 29 -6.65 -18.27 0.04
C CYS A 29 -7.65 -18.79 -1.01
N GLY A 30 -8.90 -19.06 -0.63
CA GLY A 30 -9.90 -19.65 -1.53
C GLY A 30 -9.57 -21.09 -1.96
N LEU A 31 -8.80 -21.82 -1.17
CA LEU A 31 -8.39 -23.21 -1.41
C LEU A 31 -9.37 -24.17 -0.72
N GLY A 32 -10.54 -24.38 -1.33
CA GLY A 32 -11.56 -25.36 -0.91
C GLY A 32 -11.40 -26.71 -1.62
N SER A 33 -12.27 -27.69 -1.33
CA SER A 33 -12.22 -29.11 -1.74
C SER A 33 -12.39 -29.40 -3.25
N GLY A 34 -11.91 -28.51 -4.12
CA GLY A 34 -11.76 -28.69 -5.57
C GLY A 34 -10.30 -28.60 -5.98
N LEU A 35 -9.99 -28.96 -7.23
CA LEU A 35 -8.61 -29.05 -7.75
C LEU A 35 -7.94 -27.69 -7.99
N SER A 36 -8.69 -26.58 -8.10
CA SER A 36 -8.17 -25.22 -8.27
C SER A 36 -8.86 -24.25 -7.32
N GLY A 37 -8.14 -23.68 -6.35
CA GLY A 37 -8.66 -22.60 -5.52
C GLY A 37 -8.76 -21.27 -6.28
N THR A 38 -9.29 -20.23 -5.63
CA THR A 38 -9.52 -18.92 -6.29
C THR A 38 -8.28 -18.06 -6.39
N SER A 39 -7.33 -18.15 -5.45
CA SER A 39 -6.04 -17.45 -5.53
C SER A 39 -5.23 -17.97 -6.73
N VAL A 40 -4.73 -17.07 -7.58
CA VAL A 40 -3.94 -17.45 -8.76
C VAL A 40 -2.56 -17.98 -8.36
N PHE A 41 -1.89 -17.31 -7.42
CA PHE A 41 -0.58 -17.71 -6.89
C PHE A 41 -0.46 -17.40 -5.40
N LEU A 42 0.60 -17.92 -4.78
CA LEU A 42 1.08 -17.54 -3.45
C LEU A 42 2.44 -16.84 -3.55
N SER A 43 2.79 -16.06 -2.54
CA SER A 43 4.16 -15.64 -2.31
C SER A 43 4.52 -15.94 -0.86
N ALA A 44 5.81 -16.06 -0.59
CA ALA A 44 6.26 -16.41 0.75
C ALA A 44 7.60 -15.76 1.08
N ALA A 45 7.81 -15.48 2.37
CA ALA A 45 9.12 -15.18 2.91
C ALA A 45 9.51 -16.31 3.87
N LEU A 46 10.65 -16.93 3.58
CA LEU A 46 11.16 -18.10 4.27
C LEU A 46 12.27 -17.70 5.25
N PRO A 47 12.32 -18.23 6.49
CA PRO A 47 13.32 -17.80 7.47
C PRO A 47 14.78 -18.17 7.15
N ASP A 48 14.98 -19.11 6.25
CA ASP A 48 16.27 -19.59 5.72
C ASP A 48 16.65 -18.95 4.38
N THR A 49 15.78 -18.11 3.81
CA THR A 49 16.05 -17.45 2.52
C THR A 49 16.33 -15.97 2.76
N PRO A 50 17.50 -15.45 2.35
CA PRO A 50 17.75 -14.02 2.40
C PRO A 50 16.64 -13.27 1.68
N ILE A 51 15.98 -12.34 2.37
CA ILE A 51 15.11 -11.39 1.71
C ILE A 51 16.04 -10.39 1.02
N PRO A 52 16.01 -10.27 -0.32
CA PRO A 52 16.88 -9.34 -1.03
C PRO A 52 16.76 -7.94 -0.44
N SER A 53 17.90 -7.23 -0.34
CA SER A 53 17.88 -5.80 -0.07
C SER A 53 17.15 -5.09 -1.21
N GLY A 54 16.35 -4.08 -0.87
CA GLY A 54 15.54 -3.35 -1.84
C GLY A 54 14.13 -3.93 -2.04
N TRP A 55 13.53 -3.59 -3.16
CA TRP A 55 12.11 -3.82 -3.45
C TRP A 55 11.87 -5.03 -4.36
N THR A 56 12.75 -6.03 -4.30
CA THR A 56 12.65 -7.23 -5.13
C THR A 56 11.40 -8.02 -4.76
N LEU A 57 10.46 -8.09 -5.69
CA LEU A 57 9.23 -8.85 -5.52
C LEU A 57 9.56 -10.33 -5.33
N GLN A 58 8.96 -10.97 -4.33
CA GLN A 58 9.00 -12.42 -4.22
C GLN A 58 8.42 -13.05 -5.50
N PRO A 59 8.99 -14.15 -5.99
CA PRO A 59 8.43 -14.84 -7.14
C PRO A 59 7.05 -15.41 -6.79
N PRO A 60 6.10 -15.44 -7.74
CA PRO A 60 4.86 -16.19 -7.56
C PRO A 60 5.17 -17.69 -7.43
N LEU A 61 4.42 -18.36 -6.58
CA LEU A 61 4.49 -19.80 -6.30
C LEU A 61 3.12 -20.45 -6.58
N PRO A 62 3.07 -21.69 -7.07
CA PRO A 62 1.82 -22.42 -7.23
C PRO A 62 1.07 -22.54 -5.90
N THR A 63 -0.26 -22.51 -5.91
CA THR A 63 -1.04 -22.67 -4.68
C THR A 63 -0.92 -24.06 -4.04
N SER A 64 -0.53 -25.07 -4.84
CA SER A 64 -0.28 -26.45 -4.37
C SER A 64 0.87 -26.57 -3.38
N VAL A 65 1.80 -25.60 -3.32
CA VAL A 65 2.93 -25.64 -2.38
C VAL A 65 2.57 -25.09 -0.99
N LEU A 66 1.31 -24.72 -0.73
CA LEU A 66 0.90 -24.13 0.54
C LEU A 66 1.32 -24.96 1.76
N ASP A 67 1.11 -26.27 1.73
CA ASP A 67 1.45 -27.13 2.87
C ASP A 67 2.96 -27.24 3.11
N GLU A 68 3.76 -27.22 2.03
CA GLU A 68 5.22 -27.14 2.14
C GLU A 68 5.65 -25.82 2.81
N LEU A 69 5.08 -24.70 2.38
CA LEU A 69 5.38 -23.39 2.94
C LEU A 69 5.01 -23.31 4.44
N LEU A 70 3.86 -23.85 4.82
CA LEU A 70 3.44 -23.95 6.22
C LEU A 70 4.40 -24.82 7.04
N ASN A 71 4.82 -25.98 6.52
CA ASN A 71 5.80 -26.85 7.18
C ASN A 71 7.15 -26.15 7.39
N ARG A 72 7.53 -25.25 6.48
CA ARG A 72 8.77 -24.46 6.58
C ARG A 72 8.61 -23.19 7.42
N SER A 73 7.47 -23.01 8.08
CA SER A 73 7.17 -21.83 8.91
C SER A 73 7.30 -20.53 8.12
N ALA A 74 6.82 -20.50 6.88
CA ALA A 74 6.86 -19.30 6.04
C ALA A 74 5.90 -18.20 6.54
N ASP A 75 6.25 -16.95 6.26
CA ASP A 75 5.29 -15.83 6.18
C ASP A 75 4.63 -15.90 4.79
N ILE A 76 3.30 -16.05 4.75
CA ILE A 76 2.55 -16.43 3.53
C ILE A 76 1.67 -15.27 3.08
N PHE A 77 1.72 -15.01 1.78
CA PHE A 77 0.92 -14.02 1.09
C PHE A 77 0.10 -14.70 0.00
N ARG A 78 -1.15 -14.28 -0.17
CA ARG A 78 -1.99 -14.69 -1.29
C ARG A 78 -2.01 -13.62 -2.37
N SER A 79 -2.14 -14.01 -3.64
CA SER A 79 -2.29 -13.05 -4.72
C SER A 79 -3.54 -12.19 -4.56
N VAL A 80 -3.44 -10.91 -4.93
CA VAL A 80 -4.61 -10.02 -5.11
C VAL A 80 -5.37 -10.44 -6.38
N TRP A 81 -4.65 -11.00 -7.35
CA TRP A 81 -5.24 -11.63 -8.52
C TRP A 81 -5.95 -12.93 -8.11
N ASP A 82 -7.26 -12.95 -8.33
CA ASP A 82 -8.16 -14.04 -7.96
C ASP A 82 -9.02 -14.40 -9.19
N ARG A 83 -9.32 -15.69 -9.34
CA ARG A 83 -10.01 -16.28 -10.50
C ARG A 83 -11.49 -15.93 -10.54
N ASP A 84 -12.11 -15.75 -9.37
CA ASP A 84 -13.56 -15.62 -9.26
C ASP A 84 -13.97 -14.19 -8.88
N SER A 85 -13.04 -13.38 -8.37
CA SER A 85 -13.33 -12.05 -7.87
C SER A 85 -12.20 -11.05 -8.11
N LEU A 86 -12.53 -9.77 -8.12
CA LEU A 86 -11.56 -8.71 -7.84
C LEU A 86 -11.50 -8.48 -6.34
N LEU A 87 -10.30 -8.53 -5.76
CA LEU A 87 -10.10 -8.24 -4.35
C LEU A 87 -9.90 -6.75 -4.13
N VAL A 88 -10.55 -6.23 -3.09
CA VAL A 88 -10.43 -4.85 -2.63
C VAL A 88 -9.66 -4.89 -1.31
N CYS A 89 -8.51 -4.22 -1.28
CA CYS A 89 -7.59 -4.24 -0.14
C CYS A 89 -7.29 -2.80 0.30
N PHE A 90 -7.46 -2.49 1.58
CA PHE A 90 -7.19 -1.18 2.15
C PHE A 90 -6.35 -1.32 3.41
N ASP A 91 -5.13 -0.78 3.38
CA ASP A 91 -4.13 -1.01 4.43
C ASP A 91 -3.96 0.25 5.29
N VAL A 92 -3.93 0.06 6.61
CA VAL A 92 -3.69 1.08 7.62
C VAL A 92 -2.52 0.63 8.48
N ASP A 93 -1.34 1.19 8.26
CA ASP A 93 -0.10 0.80 8.94
C ASP A 93 0.46 1.94 9.79
N TYR A 94 1.08 1.60 10.92
CA TYR A 94 1.95 2.52 11.64
C TYR A 94 3.31 2.63 10.94
N LEU A 95 3.80 3.85 10.80
CA LEU A 95 5.12 4.17 10.26
C LEU A 95 5.92 4.98 11.28
N ASN A 96 7.20 4.67 11.40
CA ASN A 96 8.17 5.54 12.08
C ASN A 96 9.51 5.50 11.35
N ALA A 97 9.89 6.61 10.70
CA ALA A 97 11.10 6.67 9.88
C ALA A 97 12.40 6.64 10.70
N ASP A 98 12.33 6.99 11.99
CA ASP A 98 13.49 7.01 12.88
C ASP A 98 13.65 5.68 13.64
N ARG A 99 12.54 4.96 13.86
CA ARG A 99 12.46 3.76 14.68
C ARG A 99 11.55 2.71 14.03
N LEU A 100 12.00 2.12 12.93
CA LEU A 100 11.23 1.15 12.14
C LEU A 100 10.71 -0.04 12.97
N GLY A 101 11.47 -0.48 13.97
CA GLY A 101 11.12 -1.58 14.86
C GLY A 101 10.04 -1.27 15.92
N HIS A 102 9.60 -0.02 16.04
CA HIS A 102 8.75 0.43 17.15
C HIS A 102 7.39 -0.29 17.21
N ALA A 103 6.78 -0.59 16.04
CA ALA A 103 5.52 -1.34 15.94
C ALA A 103 5.59 -2.71 16.64
N PHE A 104 6.74 -3.37 16.55
CA PHE A 104 6.95 -4.71 17.09
C PHE A 104 7.33 -4.67 18.58
N ALA A 105 8.15 -3.69 18.97
CA ALA A 105 8.58 -3.52 20.36
C ALA A 105 7.45 -3.03 21.27
N ARG A 106 6.58 -2.13 20.77
CA ARG A 106 5.54 -1.42 21.55
C ARG A 106 4.16 -1.49 20.89
N PRO A 107 3.61 -2.70 20.61
CA PRO A 107 2.39 -2.82 19.82
C PRO A 107 1.16 -2.21 20.51
N VAL A 108 1.08 -2.26 21.84
CA VAL A 108 -0.10 -1.76 22.58
C VAL A 108 -0.20 -0.26 22.41
N GLU A 109 0.93 0.43 22.48
CA GLU A 109 1.02 1.87 22.23
C GLU A 109 0.66 2.18 20.77
N VAL A 110 1.28 1.44 19.83
CA VAL A 110 1.08 1.62 18.39
C VAL A 110 -0.36 1.40 17.97
N PHE A 111 -0.99 0.30 18.38
CA PHE A 111 -2.38 0.01 18.03
C PHE A 111 -3.37 0.97 18.68
N ARG A 112 -3.07 1.49 19.89
CA ARG A 112 -3.86 2.59 20.48
C ARG A 112 -3.76 3.88 19.67
N MET A 113 -2.62 4.16 19.04
CA MET A 113 -2.49 5.29 18.11
C MET A 113 -3.23 5.06 16.79
N LEU A 114 -3.36 3.81 16.34
CA LEU A 114 -4.10 3.45 15.13
C LEU A 114 -5.62 3.43 15.32
N GLU A 115 -6.10 3.24 16.55
CA GLU A 115 -7.53 3.05 16.83
C GLU A 115 -8.44 4.19 16.31
N PRO A 116 -8.09 5.49 16.43
CA PRO A 116 -8.91 6.55 15.83
C PRO A 116 -9.10 6.39 14.31
N THR A 117 -8.03 6.00 13.61
CA THR A 117 -8.07 5.74 12.16
C THR A 117 -8.87 4.47 11.85
N TYR A 118 -8.66 3.39 12.61
CA TYR A 118 -9.45 2.16 12.48
C TYR A 118 -10.95 2.44 12.64
N GLN A 119 -11.34 3.19 13.66
CA GLN A 119 -12.75 3.56 13.91
C GLN A 119 -13.32 4.47 12.80
N ALA A 120 -12.51 5.38 12.26
CA ALA A 120 -12.91 6.20 11.11
C ALA A 120 -13.16 5.35 9.86
N VAL A 121 -12.27 4.38 9.58
CA VAL A 121 -12.45 3.43 8.47
C VAL A 121 -13.72 2.61 8.68
N CYS A 122 -13.90 1.97 9.85
CA CYS A 122 -15.10 1.20 10.15
C CYS A 122 -16.39 2.02 10.02
N GLY A 123 -16.40 3.27 10.50
CA GLY A 123 -17.55 4.15 10.38
C GLY A 123 -17.90 4.51 8.93
N LEU A 124 -16.89 4.76 8.08
CA LEU A 124 -17.09 5.03 6.65
C LEU A 124 -17.51 3.78 5.89
N LEU A 125 -16.88 2.64 6.17
CA LEU A 125 -17.27 1.36 5.60
C LEU A 125 -18.74 1.03 5.93
N ALA A 126 -19.15 1.19 7.20
CA ALA A 126 -20.53 0.99 7.63
C ALA A 126 -21.49 1.99 6.94
N HIS A 127 -21.10 3.26 6.78
CA HIS A 127 -21.90 4.27 6.08
C HIS A 127 -22.23 3.87 4.63
N HIS A 128 -21.29 3.22 3.95
CA HIS A 128 -21.49 2.71 2.60
C HIS A 128 -22.08 1.30 2.54
N GLY A 129 -22.33 0.62 3.67
CA GLY A 129 -22.70 -0.80 3.66
C GLY A 129 -21.57 -1.73 3.16
N LEU A 130 -20.32 -1.29 3.28
CA LEU A 130 -19.12 -2.05 2.92
C LEU A 130 -18.67 -2.89 4.12
N SER A 131 -18.85 -4.21 4.03
CA SER A 131 -18.36 -5.14 5.05
C SER A 131 -17.00 -5.70 4.64
N LEU A 132 -15.92 -4.93 4.76
CA LEU A 132 -14.56 -5.47 4.61
C LEU A 132 -14.17 -6.27 5.87
N LEU A 133 -13.41 -7.35 5.70
CA LEU A 133 -12.83 -8.12 6.79
C LEU A 133 -11.54 -7.42 7.29
N PRO A 134 -11.51 -6.85 8.50
CA PRO A 134 -10.30 -6.32 9.10
C PRO A 134 -9.42 -7.44 9.66
N VAL A 135 -8.16 -7.49 9.24
CA VAL A 135 -7.11 -8.37 9.75
C VAL A 135 -6.04 -7.52 10.44
N MET A 136 -5.83 -7.75 11.73
CA MET A 136 -4.72 -7.19 12.49
C MET A 136 -3.43 -7.88 12.04
N THR A 137 -2.46 -7.09 11.59
CA THR A 137 -1.11 -7.53 11.18
C THR A 137 -0.07 -7.14 12.24
N GLY A 138 1.23 -7.22 11.93
CA GLY A 138 2.28 -6.85 12.89
C GLY A 138 2.41 -5.34 13.15
N ARG A 139 1.91 -4.48 12.26
CA ARG A 139 2.06 -3.01 12.36
C ARG A 139 0.78 -2.22 12.08
N GLY A 140 -0.35 -2.91 11.88
CA GLY A 140 -1.61 -2.24 11.58
C GLY A 140 -2.74 -3.17 11.17
N TYR A 141 -3.60 -2.69 10.29
CA TYR A 141 -4.81 -3.37 9.83
C TYR A 141 -4.83 -3.47 8.30
N GLN A 142 -5.16 -4.65 7.80
CA GLN A 142 -5.48 -4.89 6.39
C GLN A 142 -6.99 -5.15 6.30
N PHE A 143 -7.72 -4.32 5.57
CA PHE A 143 -9.14 -4.53 5.30
C PHE A 143 -9.30 -5.17 3.93
N ILE A 144 -10.03 -6.28 3.84
CA ILE A 144 -10.18 -7.03 2.59
C ILE A 144 -11.62 -7.42 2.31
N GLY A 145 -12.03 -7.27 1.05
CA GLY A 145 -13.29 -7.76 0.52
C GLY A 145 -13.12 -8.26 -0.91
N ARG A 146 -14.18 -8.84 -1.47
CA ARG A 146 -14.18 -9.32 -2.84
C ARG A 146 -15.41 -8.90 -3.61
N MET A 147 -15.22 -8.61 -4.89
CA MET A 147 -16.26 -8.32 -5.86
C MET A 147 -16.24 -9.43 -6.91
N PRO A 148 -17.22 -10.34 -6.94
CA PRO A 148 -17.31 -11.39 -7.96
C PRO A 148 -17.20 -10.81 -9.37
N LEU A 149 -16.42 -11.45 -10.25
CA LEU A 149 -16.13 -10.94 -11.60
C LEU A 149 -17.38 -10.81 -12.47
N GLU A 150 -18.40 -11.64 -12.23
CA GLU A 150 -19.69 -11.61 -12.93
C GLU A 150 -20.67 -10.55 -12.39
N SER A 151 -20.30 -9.81 -11.34
CA SER A 151 -21.18 -8.80 -10.77
C SER A 151 -21.28 -7.56 -11.66
N ALA A 152 -22.50 -7.01 -11.81
CA ALA A 152 -22.72 -5.77 -12.56
C ALA A 152 -21.91 -4.56 -12.04
N VAL A 153 -21.53 -4.56 -10.76
CA VAL A 153 -20.68 -3.50 -10.19
C VAL A 153 -19.26 -3.53 -10.78
N VAL A 154 -18.76 -4.67 -11.26
CA VAL A 154 -17.44 -4.77 -11.93
C VAL A 154 -17.39 -3.85 -13.14
N CYS A 155 -18.43 -3.85 -13.97
CA CYS A 155 -18.52 -2.97 -15.13
C CYS A 155 -18.56 -1.49 -14.74
N ARG A 156 -19.27 -1.15 -13.65
CA ARG A 156 -19.32 0.23 -13.12
C ARG A 156 -17.95 0.68 -12.63
N VAL A 157 -17.25 -0.14 -11.85
CA VAL A 157 -15.89 0.14 -11.39
C VAL A 157 -14.91 0.23 -12.56
N ALA A 158 -15.02 -0.67 -13.54
CA ALA A 158 -14.20 -0.65 -14.74
C ALA A 158 -14.43 0.58 -15.64
N ALA A 159 -15.61 1.22 -15.56
CA ALA A 159 -15.91 2.45 -16.27
C ALA A 159 -15.25 3.68 -15.64
N LEU A 160 -14.74 3.58 -14.40
CA LEU A 160 -14.00 4.66 -13.74
C LEU A 160 -12.56 4.78 -14.26
N ALA A 161 -12.00 3.69 -14.76
CA ALA A 161 -10.66 3.69 -15.32
C ALA A 161 -10.64 4.47 -16.65
N PRO A 162 -9.61 5.28 -16.91
CA PRO A 162 -9.51 6.07 -18.14
C PRO A 162 -9.33 5.20 -19.40
N GLY A 163 -8.86 3.98 -19.22
CA GLY A 163 -8.63 3.01 -20.29
C GLY A 163 -8.05 1.72 -19.74
N VAL A 164 -7.72 0.79 -20.65
CA VAL A 164 -6.95 -0.40 -20.27
C VAL A 164 -5.50 0.02 -20.01
N PRO A 165 -4.93 -0.26 -18.83
CA PRO A 165 -3.56 0.14 -18.53
C PRO A 165 -2.54 -0.58 -19.40
N ASP A 166 -1.42 0.10 -19.69
CA ASP A 166 -0.39 -0.36 -20.62
C ASP A 166 0.26 -1.70 -20.25
N TRP A 167 0.39 -1.96 -18.95
CA TRP A 167 0.98 -3.19 -18.43
C TRP A 167 0.15 -4.43 -18.73
N TYR A 168 -1.11 -4.27 -19.10
CA TYR A 168 -1.95 -5.37 -19.58
C TYR A 168 -1.34 -6.01 -20.83
N ALA A 169 -0.84 -5.21 -21.77
CA ALA A 169 -0.25 -5.69 -23.02
C ALA A 169 1.07 -6.48 -22.82
N THR A 170 1.69 -6.35 -21.64
CA THR A 170 2.95 -7.03 -21.31
C THR A 170 2.79 -8.12 -20.25
N GLN A 171 1.56 -8.47 -19.87
CA GLN A 171 1.26 -9.49 -18.87
C GLN A 171 1.96 -10.83 -19.19
N ASP A 172 1.81 -11.36 -20.40
CA ASP A 172 2.39 -12.65 -20.80
C ASP A 172 3.91 -12.70 -20.66
N ARG A 173 4.60 -11.56 -20.77
CA ARG A 173 6.06 -11.48 -20.63
C ARG A 173 6.51 -11.50 -19.17
N ARG A 174 5.63 -11.15 -18.22
CA ARG A 174 5.92 -11.09 -16.79
C ARG A 174 5.55 -12.36 -16.04
N LEU A 175 4.55 -13.10 -16.53
CA LEU A 175 4.04 -14.27 -15.85
C LEU A 175 5.00 -15.47 -15.99
N PRO A 176 5.18 -16.28 -14.93
CA PRO A 176 5.74 -17.60 -15.07
C PRO A 176 4.92 -18.45 -16.04
N ARG A 177 5.59 -19.34 -16.77
CA ARG A 177 4.98 -20.23 -17.77
C ARG A 177 3.91 -21.18 -17.23
N TRP A 178 3.85 -21.41 -15.91
CA TRP A 178 2.85 -22.27 -15.29
C TRP A 178 1.54 -21.53 -14.94
N ILE A 179 1.49 -20.20 -15.10
CA ILE A 179 0.26 -19.42 -14.92
C ILE A 179 -0.44 -19.28 -16.27
N ASP A 180 -1.46 -20.11 -16.49
CA ASP A 180 -2.30 -20.08 -17.68
C ASP A 180 -3.50 -19.12 -17.53
N ASP A 181 -3.79 -18.64 -16.32
CA ASP A 181 -4.83 -17.65 -16.07
C ASP A 181 -4.57 -16.37 -16.87
N ARG A 182 -5.64 -15.72 -17.35
CA ARG A 182 -5.57 -14.46 -18.09
C ARG A 182 -6.55 -13.46 -17.53
N MET A 183 -6.11 -12.21 -17.40
CA MET A 183 -7.00 -11.12 -17.03
C MET A 183 -7.80 -10.69 -18.26
N SER A 184 -9.07 -10.32 -18.07
CA SER A 184 -9.81 -9.62 -19.11
C SER A 184 -9.54 -8.12 -19.08
N ALA A 185 -9.74 -7.42 -20.19
CA ALA A 185 -9.64 -5.95 -20.23
C ALA A 185 -10.58 -5.27 -19.22
N VAL A 186 -11.76 -5.87 -18.96
CA VAL A 186 -12.72 -5.38 -17.96
C VAL A 186 -12.17 -5.57 -16.55
N GLN A 187 -11.62 -6.75 -16.24
CA GLN A 187 -11.00 -7.02 -14.93
C GLN A 187 -9.84 -6.06 -14.65
N THR A 188 -8.96 -5.85 -15.62
CA THR A 188 -7.82 -4.95 -15.52
C THR A 188 -8.25 -3.50 -15.30
N ARG A 189 -9.31 -3.05 -15.99
CA ARG A 189 -9.91 -1.73 -15.74
C ARG A 189 -10.60 -1.64 -14.38
N ALA A 190 -11.32 -2.68 -13.96
CA ALA A 190 -11.97 -2.72 -12.65
C ALA A 190 -10.92 -2.61 -11.52
N TYR A 191 -9.76 -3.24 -11.70
CA TYR A 191 -8.63 -3.08 -10.78
C TYR A 191 -8.16 -1.63 -10.67
N VAL A 192 -7.91 -0.95 -11.79
CA VAL A 192 -7.55 0.48 -11.79
C VAL A 192 -8.65 1.34 -11.15
N GLY A 193 -9.91 1.10 -11.52
CA GLY A 193 -11.06 1.80 -10.96
C GLY A 193 -11.21 1.61 -9.45
N SER A 194 -10.90 0.41 -8.93
CA SER A 194 -10.89 0.14 -7.49
C SER A 194 -9.86 0.98 -6.75
N GLY A 195 -8.69 1.22 -7.36
CA GLY A 195 -7.68 2.14 -6.82
C GLY A 195 -8.20 3.57 -6.68
N LEU A 196 -8.94 4.08 -7.67
CA LEU A 196 -9.55 5.41 -7.62
C LEU A 196 -10.59 5.53 -6.49
N LEU A 197 -11.40 4.48 -6.29
CA LEU A 197 -12.39 4.42 -5.21
C LEU A 197 -11.74 4.38 -3.83
N LEU A 198 -10.66 3.60 -3.68
CA LEU A 198 -9.96 3.51 -2.40
C LEU A 198 -9.18 4.78 -2.07
N GLU A 199 -8.74 5.54 -3.06
CA GLU A 199 -8.19 6.88 -2.83
C GLU A 199 -9.25 7.85 -2.31
N HIS A 200 -10.47 7.80 -2.88
CA HIS A 200 -11.60 8.57 -2.36
C HIS A 200 -11.94 8.19 -0.93
N LEU A 201 -11.98 6.89 -0.62
CA LEU A 201 -12.16 6.40 0.75
C LEU A 201 -11.03 6.91 1.66
N ALA A 202 -9.77 6.86 1.22
CA ALA A 202 -8.64 7.35 1.99
C ALA A 202 -8.76 8.86 2.29
N HIS A 203 -9.21 9.66 1.33
CA HIS A 203 -9.45 11.09 1.55
C HIS A 203 -10.50 11.33 2.64
N GLN A 204 -11.58 10.53 2.64
CA GLN A 204 -12.60 10.61 3.69
C GLN A 204 -12.05 10.17 5.05
N VAL A 205 -11.25 9.10 5.10
CA VAL A 205 -10.60 8.61 6.32
C VAL A 205 -9.70 9.70 6.91
N VAL A 206 -8.83 10.33 6.10
CA VAL A 206 -7.97 11.41 6.58
C VAL A 206 -8.80 12.54 7.18
N ARG A 207 -9.83 13.03 6.46
CA ARG A 207 -10.70 14.11 6.98
C ARG A 207 -11.36 13.75 8.32
N ARG A 208 -11.80 12.49 8.46
CA ARG A 208 -12.54 12.02 9.64
C ARG A 208 -11.63 11.73 10.84
N ALA A 209 -10.43 11.19 10.61
CA ALA A 209 -9.52 10.73 11.66
C ALA A 209 -8.51 11.78 12.10
N THR A 210 -8.12 12.73 11.24
CA THR A 210 -7.13 13.76 11.61
C THR A 210 -7.48 14.52 12.90
N PRO A 211 -8.74 14.93 13.17
CA PRO A 211 -9.07 15.67 14.40
C PRO A 211 -8.86 14.90 15.71
N THR A 212 -8.87 13.56 15.65
CA THR A 212 -8.78 12.67 16.82
C THR A 212 -7.50 11.86 16.87
N SER A 213 -6.69 11.91 15.81
CA SER A 213 -5.41 11.22 15.74
C SER A 213 -4.32 11.95 16.53
N ARG A 214 -3.47 11.17 17.20
CA ARG A 214 -2.31 11.70 17.96
C ARG A 214 -1.10 11.98 17.08
N ILE A 215 -1.02 11.31 15.94
CA ILE A 215 0.06 11.42 14.96
C ILE A 215 -0.52 11.72 13.58
N PRO A 216 0.23 12.35 12.66
CA PRO A 216 -0.27 12.67 11.33
C PRO A 216 -0.74 11.43 10.56
N LEU A 217 -1.76 11.61 9.72
CA LEU A 217 -2.16 10.62 8.72
C LEU A 217 -1.52 10.99 7.38
N VAL A 218 -0.96 10.00 6.71
CA VAL A 218 -0.32 10.15 5.40
C VAL A 218 -0.82 9.08 4.43
N LEU A 219 -0.71 9.36 3.13
CA LEU A 219 -0.91 8.35 2.09
C LEU A 219 0.43 7.73 1.70
N ASN A 220 0.41 6.43 1.42
CA ASN A 220 1.52 5.66 0.86
C ASN A 220 2.85 5.76 1.62
N GLY A 221 2.83 5.93 2.94
CA GLY A 221 4.05 5.91 3.76
C GLY A 221 4.94 7.15 3.66
N THR A 222 4.38 8.30 3.27
CA THR A 222 5.14 9.57 3.21
C THR A 222 5.72 9.94 4.58
N ASN A 223 7.02 10.22 4.64
CA ASN A 223 7.67 10.71 5.85
C ASN A 223 7.11 12.07 6.32
N VAL A 224 7.04 12.25 7.64
CA VAL A 224 6.57 13.47 8.31
C VAL A 224 7.72 14.19 9.01
N GLY A 225 7.47 15.41 9.50
CA GLY A 225 8.41 16.10 10.38
C GLY A 225 8.58 15.39 11.73
N SER A 226 9.67 15.67 12.44
CA SER A 226 9.96 15.04 13.73
C SER A 226 9.02 15.55 14.84
N GLY A 227 8.39 14.63 15.56
CA GLY A 227 7.62 14.89 16.79
C GLY A 227 8.25 14.22 18.02
N PRO A 228 7.52 14.15 19.16
CA PRO A 228 8.00 13.50 20.39
C PRO A 228 8.40 12.03 20.19
N GLY A 229 7.69 11.31 19.31
CA GLY A 229 8.01 9.94 18.92
C GLY A 229 8.95 9.82 17.71
N GLY A 230 9.58 10.91 17.27
CA GLY A 230 10.29 10.97 15.99
C GLY A 230 9.34 11.21 14.82
N ARG A 231 9.72 10.79 13.61
CA ARG A 231 8.94 10.91 12.38
C ARG A 231 7.90 9.79 12.29
N GLU A 232 6.87 9.88 13.12
CA GLU A 232 5.80 8.88 13.23
C GLU A 232 4.48 9.32 12.56
N ALA A 233 3.82 8.38 11.89
CA ALA A 233 2.56 8.62 11.19
C ALA A 233 1.70 7.36 11.09
N VAL A 234 0.41 7.54 10.82
CA VAL A 234 -0.47 6.49 10.31
C VAL A 234 -0.48 6.58 8.79
N SER A 235 -0.06 5.51 8.12
CA SER A 235 -0.07 5.39 6.66
C SER A 235 -1.33 4.66 6.19
N LEU A 236 -2.10 5.32 5.32
CA LEU A 236 -3.09 4.64 4.47
C LEU A 236 -2.36 4.22 3.19
N ASP A 237 -2.06 2.92 3.08
CA ASP A 237 -1.26 2.39 1.98
C ASP A 237 -2.16 1.95 0.81
N LEU A 238 -2.06 2.69 -0.29
CA LEU A 238 -2.76 2.43 -1.55
C LEU A 238 -1.80 1.98 -2.64
N SER A 239 -0.53 1.73 -2.31
CA SER A 239 0.56 1.48 -3.27
C SER A 239 0.31 0.31 -4.21
N PHE A 240 -0.63 -0.57 -3.86
CA PHE A 240 -1.08 -1.65 -4.75
C PHE A 240 -1.66 -1.12 -6.05
N ALA A 241 -2.43 -0.03 -6.00
CA ALA A 241 -3.04 0.56 -7.19
C ALA A 241 -2.02 1.19 -8.17
N GLY A 242 -0.74 1.32 -7.76
CA GLY A 242 0.35 1.78 -8.62
C GLY A 242 1.08 0.68 -9.39
N ASP A 243 0.78 -0.60 -9.13
CA ASP A 243 1.47 -1.74 -9.74
C ASP A 243 0.50 -2.65 -10.51
N PRO A 244 0.99 -3.46 -11.46
CA PRO A 244 0.19 -4.48 -12.14
C PRO A 244 -0.46 -5.47 -11.15
N LEU A 245 -1.72 -5.86 -11.42
CA LEU A 245 -2.46 -6.79 -10.55
C LEU A 245 -1.76 -8.16 -10.42
N ASP A 246 -1.07 -8.61 -11.47
CA ASP A 246 -0.37 -9.89 -11.53
C ASP A 246 0.85 -10.02 -10.60
N VAL A 247 1.26 -8.93 -9.94
CA VAL A 247 2.37 -8.97 -8.98
C VAL A 247 1.97 -8.67 -7.54
N ARG A 248 0.71 -8.28 -7.31
CA ARG A 248 0.24 -7.89 -5.98
C ARG A 248 -0.18 -9.09 -5.17
N HIS A 249 0.21 -9.07 -3.90
CA HIS A 249 -0.18 -10.04 -2.90
C HIS A 249 -0.49 -9.34 -1.57
N VAL A 250 -1.24 -10.02 -0.71
CA VAL A 250 -1.64 -9.55 0.61
C VAL A 250 -1.43 -10.64 1.64
N ARG A 251 -1.25 -10.23 2.90
CA ARG A 251 -1.04 -11.16 4.01
C ARG A 251 -2.28 -12.03 4.23
N VAL A 252 -2.04 -13.27 4.62
CA VAL A 252 -3.09 -14.24 4.90
C VAL A 252 -3.52 -14.17 6.37
N ALA A 253 -4.83 -14.15 6.62
CA ALA A 253 -5.35 -14.29 7.98
C ALA A 253 -4.90 -15.63 8.59
N PHE A 254 -4.52 -15.59 9.86
CA PHE A 254 -3.87 -16.68 10.61
C PHE A 254 -2.46 -17.07 10.14
N GLY A 255 -1.90 -16.38 9.13
CA GLY A 255 -0.49 -16.50 8.77
C GLY A 255 0.43 -15.83 9.79
N GLY A 256 1.64 -16.35 9.93
CA GLY A 256 2.70 -15.72 10.71
C GLY A 256 3.17 -14.44 10.02
N TYR A 257 3.41 -13.40 10.80
CA TYR A 257 4.01 -12.13 10.39
C TYR A 257 5.43 -12.08 10.95
N GLN A 258 6.42 -12.16 10.06
CA GLN A 258 7.82 -12.38 10.47
C GLN A 258 8.80 -11.35 9.90
N LEU A 259 8.31 -10.36 9.15
CA LEU A 259 9.18 -9.40 8.46
C LEU A 259 10.23 -8.75 9.39
N HIS A 260 9.89 -8.48 10.65
CA HIS A 260 10.83 -7.94 11.65
C HIS A 260 12.02 -8.86 11.95
N ARG A 261 11.78 -10.17 11.95
CA ARG A 261 12.79 -11.23 12.17
C ARG A 261 13.62 -11.50 10.93
N LEU A 262 13.00 -11.38 9.76
CA LEU A 262 13.63 -11.65 8.47
C LEU A 262 14.50 -10.48 7.98
N ARG A 263 14.31 -9.28 8.55
CA ARG A 263 15.07 -8.06 8.24
C ARG A 263 15.62 -7.37 9.50
N PRO A 264 16.45 -8.05 10.31
CA PRO A 264 17.06 -7.43 11.49
C PRO A 264 17.97 -6.24 11.12
N ASP A 265 18.45 -6.19 9.87
CA ASP A 265 19.16 -5.05 9.28
C ASP A 265 18.32 -3.77 9.22
N LEU A 266 17.00 -3.89 9.03
CA LEU A 266 16.09 -2.75 8.99
C LEU A 266 15.48 -2.44 10.37
N TYR A 267 15.10 -3.49 11.11
CA TYR A 267 14.31 -3.33 12.34
C TYR A 267 15.15 -3.31 13.61
N GLY A 268 16.44 -3.65 13.52
CA GLY A 268 17.36 -3.78 14.64
C GLY A 268 17.39 -5.21 15.19
N ALA A 269 18.55 -5.64 15.69
CA ALA A 269 18.76 -7.01 16.16
C ALA A 269 17.86 -7.41 17.33
N GLU A 270 17.62 -6.50 18.28
CA GLU A 270 16.72 -6.74 19.42
C GLU A 270 15.28 -7.00 18.97
N VAL A 271 14.81 -6.23 17.98
CA VAL A 271 13.47 -6.39 17.41
C VAL A 271 13.42 -7.66 16.56
N GLY A 272 14.46 -7.96 15.79
CA GLY A 272 14.55 -9.20 15.00
C GLY A 272 14.60 -10.47 15.85
N ALA A 273 15.03 -10.36 17.12
CA ALA A 273 15.00 -11.43 18.09
C ALA A 273 13.62 -11.66 18.72
N LEU A 274 12.66 -10.74 18.53
CA LEU A 274 11.29 -10.93 19.00
C LEU A 274 10.61 -12.08 18.26
N ASP A 275 9.63 -12.64 18.96
CA ASP A 275 8.79 -13.71 18.43
C ASP A 275 8.01 -13.30 17.18
N PRO A 276 7.71 -14.25 16.29
CA PRO A 276 6.82 -14.01 15.19
C PRO A 276 5.42 -13.68 15.71
N LEU A 277 4.78 -12.77 15.01
CA LEU A 277 3.41 -12.37 15.29
C LEU A 277 2.46 -13.19 14.42
N ILE A 278 1.16 -13.20 14.70
CA ILE A 278 0.18 -13.94 13.89
C ILE A 278 -0.91 -12.98 13.43
N ALA A 279 -1.09 -12.85 12.11
CA ALA A 279 -2.16 -12.02 11.58
C ALA A 279 -3.52 -12.60 12.00
N VAL A 280 -4.37 -11.83 12.69
CA VAL A 280 -5.65 -12.33 13.22
C VAL A 280 -6.79 -11.41 12.82
N PRO A 281 -8.00 -11.93 12.55
CA PRO A 281 -9.18 -11.10 12.33
C PRO A 281 -9.43 -10.19 13.53
N ARG A 282 -9.80 -8.92 13.29
CA ARG A 282 -10.06 -7.97 14.39
C ARG A 282 -11.25 -8.37 15.24
N GLY A 283 -12.25 -9.02 14.63
CA GLY A 283 -13.43 -9.60 15.29
C GLY A 283 -14.11 -8.65 16.27
N THR A 284 -14.72 -9.23 17.31
CA THR A 284 -15.42 -8.50 18.38
C THR A 284 -14.64 -8.43 19.69
N LEU A 285 -13.47 -9.11 19.78
CA LEU A 285 -12.66 -9.10 20.99
C LEU A 285 -12.17 -7.68 21.33
N PRO A 286 -12.04 -7.33 22.61
CA PRO A 286 -11.35 -6.10 23.02
C PRO A 286 -9.92 -6.05 22.47
N LEU A 287 -9.45 -4.85 22.10
CA LEU A 287 -8.13 -4.67 21.47
C LEU A 287 -6.99 -5.28 22.30
N ASP A 288 -6.98 -5.03 23.62
CA ASP A 288 -5.94 -5.53 24.52
C ASP A 288 -5.94 -7.08 24.62
N GLU A 289 -7.09 -7.72 24.44
CA GLU A 289 -7.17 -9.18 24.37
C GLU A 289 -6.66 -9.70 23.04
N LEU A 290 -7.09 -9.08 21.93
CA LEU A 290 -6.63 -9.46 20.60
C LEU A 290 -5.11 -9.30 20.45
N LEU A 291 -4.52 -8.25 21.00
CA LEU A 291 -3.06 -8.03 20.99
C LEU A 291 -2.29 -9.11 21.75
N ARG A 292 -2.88 -9.69 22.81
CA ARG A 292 -2.30 -10.84 23.51
C ARG A 292 -2.37 -12.10 22.64
N TRP A 293 -3.50 -12.32 21.98
CA TRP A 293 -3.73 -13.52 21.17
C TRP A 293 -2.93 -13.50 19.87
N HIS A 294 -2.80 -12.35 19.23
CA HIS A 294 -1.91 -12.09 18.09
C HIS A 294 -0.44 -12.46 18.35
N ARG A 295 -0.02 -12.45 19.62
CA ARG A 295 1.34 -12.81 20.09
C ARG A 295 1.45 -14.24 20.63
N SER A 296 0.35 -14.98 20.66
CA SER A 296 0.28 -16.32 21.25
C SER A 296 -0.25 -17.29 20.20
N PRO A 297 0.47 -18.35 19.82
CA PRO A 297 -0.05 -19.30 18.84
C PRO A 297 -1.20 -20.12 19.41
N ALA A 298 -1.19 -20.37 20.72
CA ALA A 298 -2.34 -20.98 21.39
C ALA A 298 -3.58 -20.07 21.29
N GLY A 299 -3.42 -18.77 21.56
CA GLY A 299 -4.50 -17.79 21.42
C GLY A 299 -4.99 -17.66 19.97
N ALA A 300 -4.09 -17.41 19.02
CA ALA A 300 -4.45 -17.31 17.61
C ALA A 300 -5.09 -18.60 17.05
N ALA A 301 -4.65 -19.78 17.51
CA ALA A 301 -5.28 -21.03 17.13
C ALA A 301 -6.68 -21.20 17.70
N ALA A 302 -6.93 -20.77 18.95
CA ALA A 302 -8.27 -20.75 19.52
C ALA A 302 -9.23 -19.83 18.73
N LEU A 303 -8.73 -18.71 18.18
CA LEU A 303 -9.49 -17.89 17.22
C LEU A 303 -9.78 -18.65 15.92
N ALA A 304 -8.80 -19.39 15.40
CA ALA A 304 -8.99 -20.17 14.18
C ALA A 304 -10.02 -21.30 14.35
N GLU A 305 -10.09 -21.89 15.54
CA GLU A 305 -11.06 -22.94 15.90
C GLU A 305 -12.49 -22.39 15.97
N SER A 306 -12.67 -21.17 16.48
CA SER A 306 -13.99 -20.59 16.77
C SER A 306 -14.58 -19.74 15.66
N GLY A 307 -13.77 -19.18 14.75
CA GLY A 307 -14.21 -18.29 13.69
C GLY A 307 -13.88 -18.81 12.30
N ARG A 308 -14.65 -18.38 11.29
CA ARG A 308 -14.30 -18.51 9.87
C ARG A 308 -13.75 -17.17 9.34
N VAL A 309 -12.93 -17.21 8.30
CA VAL A 309 -12.38 -16.01 7.63
C VAL A 309 -12.61 -16.00 6.12
N PRO A 310 -13.83 -16.26 5.63
CA PRO A 310 -14.12 -16.05 4.23
C PRO A 310 -13.96 -14.57 3.91
N ILE A 311 -13.40 -14.27 2.74
CA ILE A 311 -13.33 -12.88 2.28
C ILE A 311 -14.74 -12.46 1.83
N PRO A 312 -15.30 -11.41 2.44
CA PRO A 312 -16.70 -11.05 2.27
C PRO A 312 -16.98 -10.47 0.88
N ILE A 313 -18.17 -10.74 0.34
CA ILE A 313 -18.66 -10.10 -0.88
C ILE A 313 -19.09 -8.67 -0.55
N VAL A 314 -18.62 -7.69 -1.31
CA VAL A 314 -18.80 -6.25 -0.99
C VAL A 314 -19.46 -5.45 -2.12
N THR A 315 -20.18 -6.13 -3.01
CA THR A 315 -20.75 -5.55 -4.24
C THR A 315 -21.70 -4.38 -4.01
N GLU A 316 -22.61 -4.51 -3.04
CA GLU A 316 -23.61 -3.47 -2.74
C GLU A 316 -22.96 -2.21 -2.17
N GLY A 317 -22.08 -2.38 -1.19
CA GLY A 317 -21.37 -1.23 -0.62
C GLY A 317 -20.40 -0.58 -1.61
N LEU A 318 -19.81 -1.35 -2.53
CA LEU A 318 -18.99 -0.78 -3.61
C LEU A 318 -19.83 0.04 -4.58
N ALA A 319 -21.05 -0.41 -4.89
CA ALA A 319 -21.98 0.37 -5.71
C ALA A 319 -22.29 1.72 -5.06
N ALA A 320 -22.54 1.75 -3.75
CA ALA A 320 -22.75 2.99 -3.01
C ALA A 320 -21.51 3.90 -3.01
N LEU A 321 -20.30 3.32 -2.85
CA LEU A 321 -19.04 4.05 -2.91
C LEU A 321 -18.77 4.62 -4.31
N VAL A 322 -19.13 3.90 -5.38
CA VAL A 322 -19.04 4.40 -6.77
C VAL A 322 -19.91 5.64 -6.96
N ASP A 323 -21.14 5.63 -6.45
CA ASP A 323 -22.06 6.76 -6.57
C ASP A 323 -21.60 7.97 -5.76
N ASP A 324 -21.04 7.74 -4.56
CA ASP A 324 -20.45 8.80 -3.76
C ASP A 324 -19.19 9.40 -4.40
N TYR A 325 -18.29 8.53 -4.89
CA TYR A 325 -17.12 8.94 -5.64
C TYR A 325 -17.50 9.79 -6.86
N GLY A 326 -18.48 9.37 -7.66
CA GLY A 326 -18.90 10.09 -8.87
C GLY A 326 -19.30 11.54 -8.64
N ARG A 327 -19.79 11.87 -7.43
CA ARG A 327 -20.19 13.23 -7.02
C ARG A 327 -19.06 14.03 -6.36
N SER A 328 -17.91 13.42 -6.08
CA SER A 328 -16.84 14.05 -5.33
C SER A 328 -15.98 15.00 -6.19
N SER A 329 -15.32 15.95 -5.54
CA SER A 329 -14.29 16.78 -6.19
C SER A 329 -13.10 15.94 -6.67
N LEU A 330 -12.80 14.82 -6.01
CA LEU A 330 -11.72 13.93 -6.41
C LEU A 330 -12.04 13.24 -7.74
N ALA A 331 -13.27 12.81 -7.98
CA ALA A 331 -13.65 12.25 -9.28
C ALA A 331 -13.53 13.26 -10.41
N ARG A 332 -13.83 14.54 -10.16
CA ARG A 332 -13.58 15.63 -11.12
C ARG A 332 -12.09 15.77 -11.41
N PHE A 333 -11.27 15.87 -10.36
CA PHE A 333 -9.82 15.92 -10.50
C PHE A 333 -9.26 14.73 -11.30
N HIS A 334 -9.71 13.49 -11.02
CA HIS A 334 -9.26 12.32 -11.77
C HIS A 334 -9.62 12.38 -13.26
N ARG A 335 -10.83 12.85 -13.61
CA ARG A 335 -11.20 13.05 -15.01
C ARG A 335 -10.28 14.08 -15.67
N ASP A 336 -10.03 15.21 -15.01
CA ASP A 336 -9.17 16.27 -15.54
C ASP A 336 -7.70 15.80 -15.68
N PHE A 337 -7.21 15.03 -14.70
CA PHE A 337 -5.89 14.42 -14.72
C PHE A 337 -5.70 13.51 -15.93
N HIS A 338 -6.70 12.69 -16.25
CA HIS A 338 -6.64 11.74 -17.36
C HIS A 338 -7.12 12.30 -18.70
N ALA A 339 -7.66 13.53 -18.74
CA ALA A 339 -8.05 14.20 -19.98
C ALA A 339 -6.82 14.70 -20.78
N VAL A 340 -5.66 14.80 -20.13
CA VAL A 340 -4.39 15.17 -20.75
C VAL A 340 -3.56 13.92 -20.96
N GLU A 341 -2.85 13.83 -22.08
CA GLU A 341 -1.85 12.78 -22.28
C GLU A 341 -0.43 13.33 -22.09
N PRO A 342 0.44 12.65 -21.33
CA PRO A 342 1.83 13.03 -21.23
C PRO A 342 2.54 12.78 -22.58
N HIS A 343 3.62 13.51 -22.84
CA HIS A 343 4.46 13.25 -24.00
C HIS A 343 4.97 11.80 -24.02
N ALA A 344 4.87 11.17 -25.19
CA ALA A 344 5.35 9.82 -25.44
C ALA A 344 6.90 9.73 -25.34
N PRO A 345 7.47 8.52 -25.14
CA PRO A 345 8.92 8.33 -24.99
C PRO A 345 9.78 8.99 -26.08
N ALA A 346 9.33 8.94 -27.33
CA ALA A 346 10.02 9.56 -28.47
C ALA A 346 10.19 11.09 -28.35
N ALA A 347 9.36 11.76 -27.54
CA ALA A 347 9.37 13.21 -27.35
C ALA A 347 10.06 13.65 -26.05
N TRP A 348 10.54 12.73 -25.20
CA TRP A 348 11.13 13.11 -23.90
C TRP A 348 12.37 14.00 -24.05
N ALA A 349 13.23 13.70 -25.03
CA ALA A 349 14.45 14.46 -25.30
C ALA A 349 14.18 15.94 -25.61
N SER A 350 13.07 16.24 -26.30
CA SER A 350 12.67 17.60 -26.66
C SER A 350 11.73 18.26 -25.64
N THR A 351 11.28 17.53 -24.61
CA THR A 351 10.30 17.99 -23.62
C THR A 351 10.82 17.83 -22.19
N TYR A 352 10.53 16.72 -21.50
CA TYR A 352 10.87 16.51 -20.09
C TYR A 352 12.38 16.55 -19.79
N ASP A 353 13.22 16.17 -20.75
CA ASP A 353 14.67 16.21 -20.59
C ASP A 353 15.26 17.61 -20.70
N ARG A 354 14.47 18.59 -21.19
CA ARG A 354 14.89 19.99 -21.26
C ARG A 354 14.57 20.79 -20.00
N LEU A 355 13.98 20.18 -18.98
CA LEU A 355 13.76 20.82 -17.70
C LEU A 355 15.11 21.25 -17.11
N ASP A 356 15.30 22.56 -16.90
CA ASP A 356 16.50 23.11 -16.28
C ASP A 356 16.53 22.78 -14.79
N LEU A 357 17.24 21.70 -14.44
CA LEU A 357 17.39 21.26 -13.06
C LEU A 357 18.17 22.26 -12.19
N ALA A 358 19.03 23.10 -12.79
CA ALA A 358 19.80 24.11 -12.04
C ALA A 358 18.91 25.28 -11.59
N ALA A 359 17.80 25.53 -12.29
CA ALA A 359 16.80 26.52 -11.89
C ALA A 359 15.93 26.05 -10.70
N LEU A 360 15.90 24.75 -10.40
CA LEU A 360 15.11 24.18 -9.32
C LEU A 360 15.82 24.26 -7.97
N PRO A 361 15.10 24.32 -6.83
CA PRO A 361 15.70 24.13 -5.52
C PRO A 361 16.36 22.74 -5.42
N PRO A 362 17.50 22.60 -4.71
CA PRO A 362 18.22 21.33 -4.61
C PRO A 362 17.38 20.16 -4.09
N CYS A 363 16.43 20.42 -3.19
CA CYS A 363 15.49 19.42 -2.66
C CYS A 363 14.50 18.86 -3.71
N VAL A 364 14.34 19.55 -4.85
CA VAL A 364 13.51 19.13 -5.99
C VAL A 364 14.40 18.62 -7.14
N ALA A 365 15.53 19.28 -7.37
CA ALA A 365 16.48 18.90 -8.42
C ALA A 365 17.12 17.52 -8.17
N ALA A 366 17.55 17.26 -6.93
CA ALA A 366 18.24 16.03 -6.57
C ALA A 366 17.47 14.75 -6.94
N PRO A 367 16.19 14.56 -6.55
CA PRO A 367 15.44 13.38 -6.97
C PRO A 367 15.21 13.30 -8.49
N LEU A 368 15.24 14.41 -9.24
CA LEU A 368 15.08 14.38 -10.70
C LEU A 368 16.39 14.09 -11.45
N ALA A 369 17.54 14.42 -10.84
CA ALA A 369 18.88 14.20 -11.38
C ALA A 369 19.41 12.79 -11.06
N ALA A 370 19.19 12.32 -9.83
CA ALA A 370 19.60 11.01 -9.33
C ALA A 370 18.37 10.30 -8.71
N PRO A 371 17.47 9.77 -9.55
CA PRO A 371 16.16 9.32 -9.11
C PRO A 371 16.16 8.02 -8.31
N HIS A 372 17.21 7.20 -8.38
CA HIS A 372 17.33 5.97 -7.60
C HIS A 372 18.02 6.24 -6.25
N ASP A 373 17.43 5.91 -5.10
CA ASP A 373 16.05 5.46 -4.83
C ASP A 373 15.10 6.63 -4.51
N LEU A 374 15.54 7.88 -4.70
CA LEU A 374 14.82 9.07 -4.24
C LEU A 374 13.39 9.18 -4.80
N LEU A 375 13.17 9.01 -6.11
CA LEU A 375 11.82 9.03 -6.70
C LEU A 375 11.00 7.78 -6.38
N LEU A 376 11.53 6.77 -5.70
CA LEU A 376 10.73 5.65 -5.21
C LEU A 376 10.25 5.88 -3.77
N ARG A 377 10.72 6.96 -3.15
CA ARG A 377 10.31 7.38 -1.82
C ARG A 377 9.14 8.37 -1.93
N PRO A 378 7.97 8.06 -1.34
CA PRO A 378 6.75 8.86 -1.45
C PRO A 378 6.95 10.33 -1.07
N GLU A 379 7.76 10.63 -0.06
CA GLU A 379 8.03 11.99 0.40
C GLU A 379 8.76 12.86 -0.64
N HIS A 380 9.64 12.29 -1.46
CA HIS A 380 10.31 13.02 -2.53
C HIS A 380 9.35 13.27 -3.70
N LEU A 381 8.53 12.28 -4.05
CA LEU A 381 7.50 12.42 -5.08
C LEU A 381 6.45 13.47 -4.70
N GLN A 382 5.98 13.45 -3.46
CA GLN A 382 5.07 14.48 -2.92
C GLN A 382 5.71 15.87 -3.03
N HIS A 383 7.00 15.99 -2.65
CA HIS A 383 7.71 17.26 -2.70
C HIS A 383 7.90 17.80 -4.12
N VAL A 384 8.32 16.93 -5.06
CA VAL A 384 8.44 17.27 -6.49
C VAL A 384 7.09 17.68 -7.07
N THR A 385 6.03 16.93 -6.75
CA THR A 385 4.66 17.20 -7.22
C THR A 385 4.18 18.58 -6.75
N ARG A 386 4.27 18.85 -5.44
CA ARG A 386 3.91 20.15 -4.86
C ARG A 386 4.68 21.31 -5.50
N TYR A 387 6.00 21.15 -5.67
CA TYR A 387 6.82 22.21 -6.26
C TYR A 387 6.43 22.48 -7.71
N LEU A 388 6.35 21.46 -8.56
CA LEU A 388 6.05 21.67 -9.98
C LEU A 388 4.61 22.17 -10.20
N MET A 389 3.64 21.72 -9.40
CA MET A 389 2.28 22.29 -9.40
C MET A 389 2.28 23.77 -9.00
N SER A 390 3.12 24.18 -8.04
CA SER A 390 3.29 25.59 -7.67
C SER A 390 3.86 26.43 -8.81
N ASP A 391 4.66 25.81 -9.68
CA ASP A 391 5.30 26.44 -10.86
C ASP A 391 4.42 26.39 -12.12
N GLY A 392 3.24 25.75 -12.04
CA GLY A 392 2.23 25.77 -13.11
C GLY A 392 2.19 24.52 -13.96
N TRP A 393 2.94 23.49 -13.60
CA TRP A 393 2.89 22.21 -14.29
C TRP A 393 1.55 21.51 -14.02
N ALA A 394 0.92 21.02 -15.10
CA ALA A 394 -0.21 20.13 -14.98
C ALA A 394 0.23 18.80 -14.32
N PRO A 395 -0.51 18.26 -13.34
CA PRO A 395 -0.15 17.01 -12.66
C PRO A 395 0.17 15.85 -13.60
N ARG A 396 -0.55 15.74 -14.72
CA ARG A 396 -0.33 14.70 -15.72
C ARG A 396 1.03 14.82 -16.43
N HIS A 397 1.53 16.03 -16.67
CA HIS A 397 2.89 16.24 -17.19
C HIS A 397 3.97 16.00 -16.14
N ILE A 398 3.67 16.22 -14.85
CA ILE A 398 4.55 15.82 -13.75
C ILE A 398 4.69 14.29 -13.73
N ALA A 399 3.58 13.55 -13.87
CA ALA A 399 3.62 12.09 -14.01
C ALA A 399 4.43 11.66 -15.24
N GLY A 400 4.30 12.37 -16.37
CA GLY A 400 5.13 12.16 -17.56
C GLY A 400 6.63 12.40 -17.33
N LEU A 401 7.00 13.43 -16.56
CA LEU A 401 8.39 13.70 -16.16
C LEU A 401 8.93 12.54 -15.31
N VAL A 402 8.19 12.12 -14.28
CA VAL A 402 8.59 10.98 -13.41
C VAL A 402 8.71 9.70 -14.23
N TRP A 403 7.76 9.43 -15.12
CA TRP A 403 7.80 8.29 -16.04
C TRP A 403 9.03 8.33 -16.94
N SER A 404 9.41 9.51 -17.45
CA SER A 404 10.63 9.64 -18.27
C SER A 404 11.93 9.34 -17.51
N ARG A 405 11.92 9.50 -16.17
CA ARG A 405 13.03 9.09 -15.31
C ARG A 405 13.02 7.59 -15.03
N TYR A 406 11.87 7.00 -14.73
CA TYR A 406 11.76 5.54 -14.55
C TYR A 406 12.03 4.76 -15.83
N GLY A 407 11.74 5.32 -17.00
CA GLY A 407 11.97 4.69 -18.31
C GLY A 407 13.44 4.68 -18.77
N LYS A 408 14.34 5.32 -18.03
CA LYS A 408 15.79 5.36 -18.31
C LYS A 408 16.54 4.52 -17.28
N ASP A 409 17.76 4.11 -17.62
CA ASP A 409 18.60 3.40 -16.68
C ASP A 409 19.23 4.36 -15.66
N PHE A 410 18.74 4.29 -14.42
CA PHE A 410 19.32 4.95 -13.26
C PHE A 410 19.67 3.92 -12.17
N GLY A 411 19.97 2.67 -12.56
CA GLY A 411 20.25 1.58 -11.61
C GLY A 411 18.99 1.03 -10.96
N TRP A 412 17.90 0.88 -11.72
CA TRP A 412 16.62 0.33 -11.22
C TRP A 412 16.60 -1.20 -11.08
N ASP A 413 17.70 -1.87 -11.46
CA ASP A 413 17.81 -3.32 -11.61
C ASP A 413 16.64 -3.90 -12.44
N ASP A 414 16.10 -5.04 -12.00
CA ASP A 414 15.02 -5.76 -12.66
C ASP A 414 13.61 -5.25 -12.28
N ARG A 415 13.51 -4.15 -11.52
CA ARG A 415 12.23 -3.63 -11.02
C ARG A 415 11.20 -3.45 -12.13
N TRP A 416 11.57 -2.72 -13.18
CA TRP A 416 10.68 -2.38 -14.28
C TRP A 416 10.46 -3.52 -15.27
N LYS A 417 11.15 -4.66 -15.10
CA LYS A 417 10.80 -5.91 -15.83
C LYS A 417 9.49 -6.50 -15.29
N ARG A 418 9.18 -6.27 -14.01
CA ARG A 418 7.99 -6.82 -13.34
C ARG A 418 6.92 -5.78 -13.03
N LEU A 419 7.29 -4.50 -12.95
CA LEU A 419 6.37 -3.38 -12.69
C LEU A 419 6.14 -2.52 -13.94
N SER A 420 5.17 -1.61 -13.89
CA SER A 420 4.98 -0.58 -14.93
C SER A 420 5.51 0.77 -14.46
N PRO A 421 6.58 1.29 -15.10
CA PRO A 421 7.07 2.66 -14.86
C PRO A 421 5.96 3.71 -14.99
N ARG A 422 5.11 3.58 -16.01
CA ARG A 422 4.03 4.53 -16.27
C ARG A 422 2.98 4.47 -15.19
N ALA A 423 2.47 3.27 -14.86
CA ALA A 423 1.43 3.11 -13.85
C ALA A 423 1.88 3.61 -12.47
N ARG A 424 3.13 3.33 -12.08
CA ARG A 424 3.70 3.83 -10.82
C ARG A 424 3.77 5.36 -10.80
N ALA A 425 4.36 5.96 -11.83
CA ALA A 425 4.50 7.41 -11.93
C ALA A 425 3.15 8.13 -11.93
N GLU A 426 2.18 7.61 -12.68
CA GLU A 426 0.82 8.16 -12.71
C GLU A 426 0.12 8.02 -11.36
N PHE A 427 0.22 6.86 -10.72
CA PHE A 427 -0.38 6.63 -9.41
C PHE A 427 0.16 7.59 -8.36
N ASP A 428 1.49 7.67 -8.19
CA ASP A 428 2.08 8.45 -7.11
C ASP A 428 1.79 9.95 -7.28
N VAL A 429 1.97 10.49 -8.49
CA VAL A 429 1.70 11.91 -8.76
C VAL A 429 0.21 12.21 -8.63
N ARG A 430 -0.68 11.33 -9.13
CA ARG A 430 -2.14 11.51 -9.02
C ARG A 430 -2.58 11.59 -7.57
N VAL A 431 -2.10 10.68 -6.72
CA VAL A 431 -2.43 10.67 -5.28
C VAL A 431 -2.06 12.00 -4.63
N PHE A 432 -0.82 12.46 -4.80
CA PHE A 432 -0.38 13.70 -4.14
C PHE A 432 -1.01 14.96 -4.71
N ALA A 433 -1.15 15.04 -6.04
CA ALA A 433 -1.83 16.15 -6.68
C ALA A 433 -3.34 16.19 -6.32
N GLY A 434 -3.97 15.02 -6.18
CA GLY A 434 -5.37 14.90 -5.75
C GLY A 434 -5.59 15.36 -4.31
N MET A 435 -4.64 15.10 -3.42
CA MET A 435 -4.69 15.65 -2.05
C MET A 435 -4.65 17.19 -2.07
N VAL A 436 -3.81 17.81 -2.90
CA VAL A 436 -3.75 19.27 -3.07
C VAL A 436 -5.06 19.79 -3.68
N ALA A 437 -5.48 19.24 -4.81
CA ALA A 437 -6.66 19.68 -5.56
C ALA A 437 -7.99 19.54 -4.79
N THR A 438 -8.03 18.68 -3.77
CA THR A 438 -9.20 18.51 -2.90
C THR A 438 -9.08 19.25 -1.57
N GLY A 439 -7.98 20.00 -1.36
CA GLY A 439 -7.70 20.75 -0.13
C GLY A 439 -7.39 19.88 1.10
N LEU A 440 -7.08 18.60 0.87
CA LEU A 440 -6.65 17.68 1.93
C LEU A 440 -5.20 17.97 2.34
N ASP A 441 -4.36 18.29 1.35
CA ASP A 441 -3.02 18.80 1.56
C ASP A 441 -3.03 20.33 1.60
N ARG A 442 -2.80 20.87 2.80
CA ARG A 442 -2.76 22.32 3.05
C ARG A 442 -1.34 22.89 3.03
N GLY A 443 -0.35 22.11 2.59
CA GLY A 443 1.05 22.54 2.50
C GLY A 443 1.67 22.94 3.85
N VAL A 444 1.15 22.44 4.98
CA VAL A 444 1.62 22.79 6.33
C VAL A 444 3.12 22.52 6.48
N ASP A 445 3.56 21.38 5.93
CA ASP A 445 4.93 20.91 5.92
C ASP A 445 5.69 21.25 4.62
N PHE A 446 5.11 22.08 3.74
CA PHE A 446 5.76 22.54 2.52
C PHE A 446 6.56 23.83 2.80
N ASN A 447 7.65 23.66 3.55
CA ASN A 447 8.55 24.74 3.93
C ASN A 447 9.98 24.18 4.13
N CYS A 448 11.00 25.05 4.12
CA CYS A 448 12.40 24.62 4.16
C CYS A 448 12.76 23.83 5.43
N ARG A 449 12.20 24.20 6.59
CA ARG A 449 12.47 23.53 7.87
C ARG A 449 11.92 22.10 7.85
N SER A 450 10.66 21.92 7.48
CA SER A 450 10.05 20.59 7.39
C SER A 450 10.73 19.73 6.32
N SER A 451 11.18 20.31 5.20
CA SER A 451 12.00 19.60 4.21
C SER A 451 13.34 19.13 4.77
N GLN A 452 13.97 19.88 5.67
CA GLN A 452 15.20 19.46 6.35
C GLN A 452 14.92 18.37 7.40
N GLU A 453 13.87 18.53 8.21
CA GLU A 453 13.45 17.52 9.21
C GLU A 453 13.11 16.17 8.55
N LYS A 454 12.50 16.21 7.35
CA LYS A 454 12.22 15.03 6.53
C LYS A 454 13.44 14.48 5.78
N GLN A 455 14.59 15.15 5.85
CA GLN A 455 15.82 14.81 5.11
C GLN A 455 15.65 14.86 3.58
N LEU A 456 14.77 15.74 3.09
CA LEU A 456 14.56 15.99 1.65
C LEU A 456 15.56 17.00 1.10
N CYS A 457 15.87 18.03 1.90
CA CYS A 457 16.78 19.10 1.47
C CYS A 457 18.20 18.81 1.95
N PRO A 458 19.18 18.65 1.04
CA PRO A 458 20.56 18.40 1.42
C PRO A 458 21.28 19.66 1.93
N LEU A 459 20.71 20.85 1.74
CA LEU A 459 21.36 22.12 2.07
C LEU A 459 20.74 22.79 3.31
N THR A 460 21.62 23.29 4.19
CA THR A 460 21.26 24.08 5.36
C THR A 460 21.16 25.59 5.06
N ALA A 461 21.82 26.07 4.00
CA ALA A 461 21.86 27.49 3.59
C ALA A 461 21.38 27.73 2.15
N CYS A 462 20.23 27.17 1.78
CA CYS A 462 19.61 27.44 0.48
C CYS A 462 18.96 28.84 0.44
N GLN A 463 19.20 29.61 -0.63
CA GLN A 463 18.58 30.93 -0.81
C GLN A 463 17.10 30.87 -1.25
N ARG A 464 16.56 29.67 -1.51
CA ARG A 464 15.15 29.49 -1.90
C ARG A 464 14.28 29.41 -0.66
N ASP A 465 13.10 30.03 -0.72
CA ASP A 465 12.07 29.93 0.31
C ASP A 465 10.85 29.16 -0.23
N LEU A 466 10.70 27.91 0.22
CA LEU A 466 9.60 27.06 -0.19
C LEU A 466 8.22 27.57 0.25
N ARG A 467 8.14 28.51 1.22
CA ARG A 467 6.85 29.12 1.61
C ARG A 467 6.25 29.93 0.46
N VAL A 468 7.07 30.55 -0.38
CA VAL A 468 6.60 31.25 -1.59
C VAL A 468 5.93 30.26 -2.55
N ASN A 469 6.52 29.09 -2.75
CA ASN A 469 5.94 28.02 -3.56
C ASN A 469 4.67 27.44 -2.94
N ARG A 470 4.64 27.25 -1.61
CA ARG A 470 3.43 26.83 -0.89
C ARG A 470 2.28 27.81 -1.13
N ASP A 471 2.51 29.10 -0.95
CA ASP A 471 1.44 30.09 -1.07
C ASP A 471 0.93 30.16 -2.53
N ARG A 472 1.82 30.08 -3.52
CA ARG A 472 1.44 29.94 -4.94
C ARG A 472 0.64 28.67 -5.23
N LEU A 473 1.04 27.54 -4.64
CA LEU A 473 0.36 26.26 -4.80
C LEU A 473 -1.08 26.36 -4.29
N LEU A 474 -1.27 26.89 -3.08
CA LEU A 474 -2.59 27.02 -2.47
C LEU A 474 -3.47 27.99 -3.27
N VAL A 475 -2.99 29.19 -3.61
CA VAL A 475 -3.76 30.15 -4.43
C VAL A 475 -4.24 29.57 -5.76
N ARG A 476 -3.47 28.66 -6.37
CA ARG A 476 -3.83 28.05 -7.65
C ARG A 476 -4.86 26.92 -7.53
N TRP A 477 -4.88 26.19 -6.41
CA TRP A 477 -5.59 24.91 -6.30
C TRP A 477 -6.61 24.82 -5.15
N THR A 478 -6.66 25.81 -4.26
CA THR A 478 -7.64 25.93 -3.17
C THR A 478 -8.37 27.26 -3.28
#